data_AF-A0A9R1MMR9-F1
#
_entry.id   AF-A0A9R1MMR9-F1
#
_cell.length_a   1.000
_cell.length_b   1.000
_cell.length_c   1.000
_cell.angle_alpha   90.00
_cell.angle_beta   90.00
_cell.angle_gamma   90.00
#
_symmetry.space_group_name_H-M   'P 1'
#
loop_
_entity.id
_entity.type
_entity.pdbx_description
1 polymer ?
#
loop_
_entity_poly.entity_id
_entity_poly.type
_entity_poly.pdbx_seq_one_letter_code
_entity_poly.pdbx_strand_id
1 'polypeptide(L)'
;MDDMLGVYCCNKAAEVVDIWVLPNYESEVWDLKYWVALPIAEIRGKLEGHDGECYWYVTVASGGGDVLLLASFGHSLFYIDTDGKLVASFQNIYASRHRLKQTLVPYDFFTPVEGHAVDASPFI
;
A
#
# COMPACT_ATOMS: atom_id res chain seq x y z
N MET A 1 -19.86 -11.50 -10.26
CA MET A 1 -18.72 -10.73 -9.72
C MET A 1 -18.17 -10.06 -10.95
N ASP A 2 -18.75 -8.91 -11.30
CA ASP A 2 -18.69 -8.37 -12.66
C ASP A 2 -17.33 -7.73 -12.94
N ASP A 3 -16.85 -7.96 -14.15
CA ASP A 3 -15.56 -7.63 -14.77
C ASP A 3 -15.27 -6.12 -14.82
N MET A 4 -15.26 -5.48 -13.66
CA MET A 4 -15.11 -4.04 -13.52
C MET A 4 -13.63 -3.68 -13.33
N LEU A 5 -12.99 -3.25 -14.41
CA LEU A 5 -11.62 -2.74 -14.39
C LEU A 5 -11.59 -1.35 -13.72
N GLY A 6 -10.73 -1.18 -12.73
CA GLY A 6 -10.53 0.09 -12.03
C GLY A 6 -9.10 0.59 -12.21
N VAL A 7 -8.95 1.88 -12.46
CA VAL A 7 -7.66 2.58 -12.42
C VAL A 7 -7.78 3.77 -11.49
N TYR A 8 -6.71 4.08 -10.75
CA TYR A 8 -6.65 5.28 -9.94
C TYR A 8 -5.52 6.19 -10.43
N CYS A 9 -5.75 7.49 -10.35
CA CYS A 9 -4.78 8.53 -10.65
C CYS A 9 -4.60 9.39 -9.40
N CYS A 10 -3.36 9.54 -8.94
CA CYS A 10 -3.04 10.39 -7.80
C CYS A 10 -2.40 11.69 -8.31
N ASN A 11 -3.09 12.81 -8.13
CA ASN A 11 -2.53 14.13 -8.36
C ASN A 11 -1.85 14.61 -7.08
N LYS A 12 -0.54 14.39 -7.00
CA LYS A 12 0.25 14.76 -5.80
C LYS A 12 0.23 16.25 -5.49
N ALA A 13 0.11 17.11 -6.50
CA ALA A 13 0.06 18.56 -6.32
C ALA A 13 -1.32 19.04 -5.80
N ALA A 14 -2.39 18.37 -6.23
CA ALA A 14 -3.75 18.67 -5.78
C ALA A 14 -4.16 17.89 -4.51
N GLU A 15 -3.33 16.93 -4.08
CA GLU A 15 -3.61 16.05 -2.93
C GLU A 15 -4.94 15.27 -3.10
N VAL A 16 -5.26 14.91 -4.34
CA VAL A 16 -6.51 14.26 -4.73
C VAL A 16 -6.23 12.92 -5.43
N VAL A 17 -7.10 11.95 -5.20
CA VAL A 17 -7.12 10.66 -5.89
C VAL A 17 -8.43 10.50 -6.64
N ASP A 18 -8.32 10.29 -7.95
CA ASP A 18 -9.45 9.97 -8.81
C ASP A 18 -9.50 8.46 -9.02
N ILE A 19 -10.66 7.85 -8.79
CA ILE A 19 -10.91 6.43 -9.08
C ILE A 19 -11.85 6.35 -10.26
N TRP A 20 -11.32 5.83 -11.35
CA TRP A 20 -12.03 5.60 -12.60
C TRP A 20 -12.40 4.13 -12.71
N VAL A 21 -13.60 3.89 -13.21
CA VAL A 21 -14.16 2.57 -13.34
C VAL A 21 -14.66 2.38 -14.75
N LEU A 22 -14.33 1.23 -15.33
CA LEU A 22 -14.85 0.80 -16.62
C LEU A 22 -16.03 -0.16 -16.37
N PRO A 23 -17.29 0.29 -16.50
CA PRO A 23 -18.45 -0.54 -16.21
C PRO A 23 -18.72 -1.60 -17.29
N ASN A 24 -18.39 -1.31 -18.55
CA ASN A 24 -18.49 -2.24 -19.66
C ASN A 24 -17.24 -2.14 -20.54
N TYR A 25 -16.52 -3.25 -20.70
CA TYR A 25 -15.32 -3.30 -21.53
C TYR A 25 -15.59 -2.92 -22.99
N GLU A 26 -16.73 -3.32 -23.56
CA GLU A 26 -17.07 -3.02 -24.96
C GLU A 26 -17.29 -1.53 -25.22
N SER A 27 -17.70 -0.78 -24.20
CA SER A 27 -17.92 0.65 -24.35
C SER A 27 -16.62 1.44 -24.38
N GLU A 28 -15.56 0.93 -23.76
CA GLU A 28 -14.28 1.63 -23.54
C GLU A 28 -14.42 3.01 -22.86
N VAL A 29 -15.60 3.34 -22.32
CA VAL A 29 -15.89 4.61 -21.64
C VAL A 29 -15.63 4.47 -20.16
N TRP A 30 -14.67 5.25 -19.66
CA TRP A 30 -14.34 5.32 -18.24
C TRP A 30 -15.25 6.31 -17.51
N ASP A 31 -15.84 5.86 -16.42
CA ASP A 31 -16.64 6.70 -15.53
C ASP A 31 -15.83 7.07 -14.29
N LEU A 32 -15.84 8.36 -13.94
CA LEU A 32 -15.29 8.84 -12.68
C LEU A 32 -16.24 8.40 -11.56
N LYS A 33 -15.79 7.47 -10.71
CA LYS A 33 -16.61 6.94 -9.62
C LYS A 33 -16.37 7.67 -8.30
N TYR A 34 -15.11 7.97 -8.01
CA TYR A 34 -14.73 8.68 -6.80
C TYR A 34 -13.70 9.76 -7.09
N TRP A 35 -13.87 10.89 -6.41
CA TRP A 35 -12.94 12.01 -6.37
C TRP A 35 -12.65 12.26 -4.90
N VAL A 36 -11.48 11.83 -4.44
CA VAL A 36 -11.17 11.77 -3.00
C VAL A 36 -10.08 12.78 -2.68
N ALA A 37 -10.43 13.82 -1.94
CA ALA A 37 -9.46 14.73 -1.33
C ALA A 37 -8.78 14.04 -0.15
N LEU A 38 -7.45 13.97 -0.15
CA LEU A 38 -6.72 13.30 0.90
C LEU A 38 -6.60 14.22 2.13
N PRO A 39 -6.73 13.69 3.36
CA PRO A 39 -6.60 14.47 4.58
C PRO A 39 -5.12 14.71 4.94
N ILE A 40 -4.35 15.31 4.02
CA ILE A 40 -2.89 15.45 4.14
C ILE A 40 -2.50 16.24 5.39
N ALA A 41 -3.25 17.28 5.75
CA ALA A 41 -2.99 18.05 6.97
C ALA A 41 -3.10 17.17 8.24
N GLU A 42 -4.12 16.30 8.32
CA GLU A 42 -4.29 15.38 9.43
C GLU A 42 -3.20 14.29 9.43
N ILE A 43 -2.86 13.75 8.25
CA ILE A 43 -1.81 12.75 8.08
C ILE A 43 -0.45 13.30 8.52
N ARG A 44 -0.09 14.52 8.08
CA ARG A 44 1.16 15.18 8.46
C ARG A 44 1.23 15.47 9.95
N GLY A 45 0.10 15.87 10.55
CA GLY A 45 0.01 16.04 12.01
C GLY A 45 0.30 14.75 12.80
N LYS A 46 0.07 13.58 12.19
CA LYS A 46 0.38 12.26 12.77
C LYS A 46 1.78 11.75 12.44
N LEU A 47 2.52 12.38 11.52
CA LEU A 47 3.94 12.09 11.28
C LEU A 47 4.79 12.98 12.21
N GLU A 48 4.85 12.67 13.50
CA GLU A 48 5.76 13.37 14.42
C GLU A 48 7.23 13.06 14.06
N GLY A 49 8.05 14.09 13.82
CA GLY A 49 9.51 13.99 13.75
C GLY A 49 10.12 13.46 12.43
N HIS A 50 9.32 13.22 11.39
CA HIS A 50 9.81 12.82 10.07
C HIS A 50 9.98 14.05 9.15
N ASP A 51 11.08 14.77 9.32
CA ASP A 51 11.43 16.00 8.59
C ASP A 51 12.06 15.73 7.20
N GLY A 52 11.52 14.77 6.47
CA GLY A 52 11.94 14.47 5.10
C GLY A 52 10.74 14.40 4.18
N GLU A 53 10.91 14.79 2.92
CA GLU A 53 9.96 14.46 1.86
C GLU A 53 9.82 12.93 1.78
N CYS A 54 8.92 12.39 2.58
CA CYS A 54 8.63 10.98 2.62
C CYS A 54 7.92 10.67 1.33
N TYR A 55 8.59 9.92 0.44
CA TYR A 55 7.94 9.31 -0.71
C TYR A 55 6.64 8.65 -0.24
N TRP A 56 5.55 9.13 -0.79
CA TRP A 56 4.22 8.63 -0.48
C TRP A 56 3.55 8.10 -1.73
N TYR A 57 2.73 7.08 -1.54
CA TYR A 57 1.93 6.47 -2.58
C TYR A 57 0.57 6.09 -1.99
N VAL A 58 -0.44 6.04 -2.86
CA VAL A 58 -1.78 5.56 -2.51
C VAL A 58 -2.05 4.34 -3.35
N THR A 59 -2.72 3.35 -2.78
CA THR A 59 -3.34 2.27 -3.54
C THR A 59 -4.80 2.17 -3.15
N VAL A 60 -5.63 1.67 -4.07
CA VAL A 60 -7.00 1.31 -3.76
C VAL A 60 -6.98 -0.01 -2.99
N ALA A 61 -7.68 -0.06 -1.86
CA ALA A 61 -7.91 -1.25 -1.05
C ALA A 61 -9.42 -1.50 -1.00
N SER A 62 -9.86 -2.67 -1.41
CA SER A 62 -11.27 -3.07 -1.23
C SER A 62 -11.39 -3.84 0.08
N GLY A 63 -12.24 -3.36 0.99
CA GLY A 63 -12.47 -3.97 2.30
C GLY A 63 -13.96 -4.23 2.51
N GLY A 64 -14.37 -5.50 2.51
CA GLY A 64 -15.73 -5.89 2.93
C GLY A 64 -16.89 -5.39 2.06
N GLY A 65 -16.63 -4.94 0.83
CA GLY A 65 -17.64 -4.40 -0.09
C GLY A 65 -17.50 -2.89 -0.34
N ASP A 66 -16.78 -2.18 0.53
CA ASP A 66 -16.50 -0.76 0.38
C ASP A 66 -15.10 -0.51 -0.18
N VAL A 67 -14.99 0.57 -0.97
CA VAL A 67 -13.72 1.03 -1.51
C VAL A 67 -13.05 1.92 -0.47
N LEU A 68 -11.82 1.59 -0.10
CA LEU A 68 -10.95 2.40 0.73
C LEU A 68 -9.68 2.74 -0.03
N LEU A 69 -9.03 3.81 0.37
CA LEU A 69 -7.70 4.17 -0.06
C LEU A 69 -6.71 3.83 1.05
N LEU A 70 -5.62 3.16 0.68
CA LEU A 70 -4.50 2.90 1.55
C LEU A 70 -3.34 3.80 1.13
N ALA A 71 -3.07 4.83 1.94
CA ALA A 71 -1.99 5.77 1.72
C ALA A 71 -0.78 5.41 2.58
N SER A 72 0.40 5.32 1.96
CA SER A 72 1.68 5.05 2.61
C SER A 72 2.51 6.32 2.66
N PHE A 73 3.00 6.67 3.83
CA PHE A 73 3.93 7.78 4.06
C PHE A 73 5.10 7.28 4.90
N GLY A 74 6.26 7.08 4.26
CA GLY A 74 7.43 6.52 4.93
C GLY A 74 7.12 5.16 5.57
N HIS A 75 7.16 5.10 6.90
CA HIS A 75 6.86 3.89 7.70
C HIS A 75 5.44 3.87 8.29
N SER A 76 4.53 4.69 7.76
CA SER A 76 3.14 4.77 8.22
C SER A 76 2.17 4.46 7.09
N LEU A 77 1.07 3.78 7.42
CA LEU A 77 -0.04 3.48 6.53
C LEU A 77 -1.33 4.11 7.08
N PHE A 78 -2.17 4.61 6.19
CA PHE A 78 -3.41 5.31 6.52
C PHE A 78 -4.55 4.77 5.65
N TYR A 79 -5.65 4.33 6.28
CA TYR A 79 -6.88 4.04 5.57
C TYR A 79 -7.73 5.30 5.50
N ILE A 80 -8.15 5.64 4.29
CA ILE A 80 -8.98 6.80 3.98
C ILE A 80 -10.21 6.27 3.25
N ASP A 81 -11.40 6.71 3.65
CA ASP A 81 -12.62 6.36 2.93
C ASP A 81 -12.80 7.21 1.66
N THR A 82 -13.83 6.90 0.88
CA THR A 82 -14.15 7.64 -0.35
C THR A 82 -14.61 9.07 -0.11
N ASP A 83 -14.98 9.43 1.12
CA ASP A 83 -15.32 10.80 1.52
C ASP A 83 -14.07 11.61 1.91
N GLY A 84 -12.88 11.00 1.86
CA GLY A 84 -11.62 11.63 2.23
C GLY A 84 -11.35 11.66 3.73
N LYS A 85 -12.13 10.92 4.52
CA LYS A 85 -11.97 10.85 5.97
C LYS A 85 -11.00 9.74 6.34
N LEU A 86 -10.11 10.04 7.28
CA LEU A 86 -9.18 9.06 7.82
C LEU A 86 -9.90 8.07 8.73
N VAL A 87 -9.91 6.80 8.33
CA VAL A 87 -10.57 5.69 9.03
C VAL A 87 -9.64 5.03 10.05
N ALA A 88 -8.37 4.83 9.68
CA ALA A 88 -7.37 4.21 10.55
C ALA A 88 -5.95 4.65 10.20
N SER A 89 -5.05 4.59 11.18
CA SER A 89 -3.63 4.90 11.03
C SER A 89 -2.76 3.84 11.68
N PHE A 90 -1.71 3.42 10.98
CA PHE A 90 -0.72 2.45 11.43
C PHE A 90 0.66 3.10 11.30
N GLN A 91 1.44 3.11 12.37
CA GLN A 91 2.76 3.73 12.41
C GLN A 91 3.84 2.68 12.67
N ASN A 92 5.11 3.04 12.44
CA ASN A 92 6.28 2.21 12.75
C ASN A 92 6.31 0.85 12.01
N ILE A 93 5.85 0.83 10.76
CA ILE A 93 5.87 -0.35 9.91
C ILE A 93 7.30 -0.53 9.37
N TYR A 94 8.10 -1.26 10.13
CA TYR A 94 9.42 -1.72 9.73
C TYR A 94 9.34 -3.17 9.29
N ALA A 95 9.55 -3.43 7.98
CA ALA A 95 9.64 -4.79 7.45
C ALA A 95 10.69 -5.63 8.20
N SER A 96 11.78 -5.00 8.67
CA SER A 96 12.87 -5.65 9.40
C SER A 96 12.53 -6.08 10.83
N ARG A 97 11.52 -5.49 11.49
CA ARG A 97 11.10 -5.90 12.85
C ARG A 97 10.18 -7.12 12.85
N HIS A 98 9.63 -7.46 11.69
CA HIS A 98 8.78 -8.61 11.50
C HIS A 98 9.65 -9.73 10.93
N ARG A 99 10.47 -10.37 11.77
CA ARG A 99 11.20 -11.57 11.36
C ARG A 99 10.16 -12.55 10.82
N LEU A 100 10.18 -12.83 9.52
CA LEU A 100 9.49 -14.00 8.96
C LEU A 100 9.80 -15.16 9.90
N LYS A 101 8.78 -15.79 10.47
CA LYS A 101 8.99 -16.98 11.29
C LYS A 101 9.86 -17.92 10.46
N GLN A 102 11.02 -18.30 11.00
CA GLN A 102 11.95 -19.25 10.36
C GLN A 102 11.31 -20.60 10.02
N THR A 103 10.10 -20.86 10.50
CA THR A 103 9.25 -21.99 10.12
C THR A 103 8.36 -21.67 8.92
N LEU A 104 8.87 -20.95 7.91
CA LEU A 104 8.39 -21.19 6.55
C LEU A 104 8.79 -22.63 6.27
N VAL A 105 7.80 -23.53 6.25
CA VAL A 105 7.95 -24.96 5.98
C VAL A 105 8.99 -25.14 4.87
N PRO A 106 10.00 -26.02 5.03
CA PRO A 106 10.95 -26.28 3.97
C PRO A 106 10.16 -26.80 2.78
N TYR A 107 9.95 -25.94 1.80
CA TYR A 107 9.52 -26.35 0.48
C TYR A 107 10.79 -26.79 -0.25
N ASP A 108 10.69 -27.81 -1.09
CA ASP A 108 11.81 -28.53 -1.75
C ASP A 108 12.81 -27.64 -2.55
N PHE A 109 12.57 -26.33 -2.63
CA PHE A 109 13.49 -25.34 -3.17
C PHE A 109 14.71 -25.05 -2.28
N PHE A 110 14.63 -25.30 -0.97
CA PHE A 110 15.71 -25.01 -0.02
C PHE A 110 16.40 -26.27 0.52
N THR A 111 16.59 -27.28 -0.33
CA THR A 111 17.45 -28.42 0.02
C THR A 111 18.89 -27.92 0.04
N PRO A 112 19.62 -28.03 1.16
CA PRO A 112 21.05 -27.77 1.16
C PRO A 112 21.70 -28.80 0.23
N VAL A 113 22.36 -28.36 -0.84
CA VAL A 113 23.24 -29.25 -1.61
C VAL A 113 24.41 -29.58 -0.70
N GLU A 114 24.42 -30.81 -0.18
CA GLU A 114 25.47 -31.34 0.66
C GLU A 114 26.74 -31.49 -0.19
N GLY A 115 27.62 -30.49 -0.12
CA GLY A 115 28.86 -30.54 -0.90
C GLY A 115 29.63 -29.25 -1.17
N HIS A 116 29.19 -28.07 -0.75
CA HIS A 116 30.03 -26.87 -0.85
C HIS A 116 30.24 -26.20 0.51
N ALA A 117 31.36 -26.57 1.13
CA ALA A 117 32.03 -25.72 2.10
C ALA A 117 32.43 -24.42 1.40
N VAL A 118 31.83 -23.31 1.81
CA VAL A 118 32.45 -22.00 1.73
C VAL A 118 32.35 -21.39 3.11
N ASP A 119 33.44 -21.52 3.85
CA ASP A 119 33.74 -20.72 5.02
C ASP A 119 33.62 -19.24 4.65
N ALA A 120 32.54 -18.60 5.07
CA ALA A 120 32.50 -17.18 5.28
C ALA A 120 31.57 -16.91 6.46
N SER A 121 32.20 -16.63 7.59
CA SER A 121 31.56 -16.15 8.82
C SER A 121 30.62 -15.00 8.50
N PRO A 122 29.32 -15.05 8.83
CA PRO A 122 28.51 -13.86 8.85
C PRO A 122 28.63 -13.20 10.24
N PHE A 123 28.37 -11.90 10.28
CA PHE A 123 28.16 -11.08 11.47
C PHE A 123 29.39 -10.39 12.09
N ILE A 124 29.71 -9.21 11.54
CA ILE A 124 29.74 -7.97 12.34
C ILE A 124 28.50 -7.17 11.92
#